data_AF-H5TGB3-F1
#
_entry.id   AF-H5TGB3-F1
#
_cell.length_a   1.000
_cell.length_b   1.000
_cell.length_c   1.000
_cell.angle_alpha   90.00
_cell.angle_beta   90.00
_cell.angle_gamma   90.00
#
_symmetry.space_group_name_H-M   'P 1'
#
loop_
_entity.id
_entity.type
_entity.pdbx_description
1 polymer ?
#
loop_
_entity_poly.entity_id
_entity_poly.type
_entity_poly.pdbx_seq_one_letter_code
_entity_poly.pdbx_strand_id
1 'polypeptide(L)'
;MTDPAHSNAAHDHDTPPAPFTAAEAAAVRQFWLSLGLPGIIDVHTHFMPRRVMDKVWAYFDSVGPLLGREWPITYRADEDVRVSALQAFGVRAYSSMIYPHKPNMAEWLNGWAVDFAAHHPDCLHTATFYPEPDAASYVSTAIERGTRVFKSHIQVGDYSPLDPSLTGVWAQIADSRVPVVIHCGSGPAPGRFTGPEPIAALLRQFPSLPLIVAHMGTPEFGAFLDLADTYENVRLDTTMSFTDFSEQGAPFPVELRPRLVDLGDKILFGSDYPNIPYPYTRGARRAGATGARRRLAARRALRERCRTVRSRQRRVATRRRDQSVCDAAMRARTSGRRSGGTVLGGCRRSGSASSSVSVAAVTAATAASNASEFAADGCRIPLTLRTY
;
A
#
# COMPACT_ATOMS: atom_id res chain seq x y z
N MET A 1 53.23 -11.68 -49.19
CA MET A 1 53.02 -10.26 -48.81
C MET A 1 51.90 -9.76 -49.69
N THR A 2 50.69 -9.42 -49.26
CA THR A 2 50.00 -9.38 -47.97
C THR A 2 48.53 -9.13 -48.36
N ASP A 3 47.61 -9.97 -47.90
CA ASP A 3 46.15 -9.74 -47.98
C ASP A 3 45.76 -8.57 -47.06
N PRO A 4 44.91 -7.61 -47.48
CA PRO A 4 44.21 -6.76 -46.53
C PRO A 4 42.84 -7.39 -46.23
N ALA A 5 42.74 -8.01 -45.06
CA ALA A 5 41.49 -8.42 -44.48
C ALA A 5 40.57 -7.21 -44.28
N HIS A 6 39.43 -7.20 -44.97
CA HIS A 6 38.31 -6.33 -44.65
C HIS A 6 37.72 -6.79 -43.30
N SER A 7 38.11 -6.12 -42.23
CA SER A 7 37.48 -6.18 -40.92
C SER A 7 36.05 -5.64 -41.03
N ASN A 8 35.09 -6.55 -41.18
CA ASN A 8 33.67 -6.25 -41.11
C ASN A 8 33.32 -6.02 -39.63
N ALA A 9 33.55 -4.79 -39.16
CA ALA A 9 33.03 -4.33 -37.88
C ALA A 9 31.51 -4.25 -38.02
N ALA A 10 30.84 -5.36 -37.69
CA ALA A 10 29.40 -5.41 -37.56
C ALA A 10 28.98 -4.26 -36.63
N HIS A 11 28.19 -3.34 -37.20
CA HIS A 11 27.46 -2.35 -36.44
C HIS A 11 26.66 -3.09 -35.38
N ASP A 12 26.98 -2.81 -34.12
CA ASP A 12 26.19 -3.21 -32.96
C ASP A 12 24.80 -2.63 -33.19
N HIS A 13 23.88 -3.48 -33.64
CA HIS A 13 22.52 -3.08 -33.96
C HIS A 13 21.90 -2.53 -32.68
N ASP A 14 21.59 -1.24 -32.77
CA ASP A 14 20.82 -0.37 -31.89
C ASP A 14 19.66 -1.12 -31.21
N THR A 15 20.01 -1.92 -30.20
CA THR A 15 19.03 -2.56 -29.32
C THR A 15 18.59 -1.43 -28.39
N PRO A 16 17.31 -1.03 -28.42
CA PRO A 16 16.84 0.01 -27.51
C PRO A 16 17.27 -0.39 -26.09
N PRO A 17 17.84 0.54 -25.31
CA PRO A 17 18.40 0.21 -24.01
C PRO A 17 17.34 -0.53 -23.20
N ALA A 18 17.74 -1.66 -22.59
CA ALA A 18 16.84 -2.43 -21.74
C ALA A 18 16.13 -1.48 -20.76
N PRO A 19 14.82 -1.62 -20.54
CA PRO A 19 14.02 -0.62 -19.81
C PRO A 19 14.45 -0.47 -18.35
N PHE A 20 15.31 -1.35 -17.84
CA PHE A 20 15.97 -1.25 -16.56
C PHE A 20 17.39 -1.83 -16.65
N THR A 21 18.23 -1.51 -15.66
CA THR A 21 19.59 -2.05 -15.54
C THR A 21 19.71 -3.03 -14.38
N ALA A 22 20.68 -3.95 -14.44
CA ALA A 22 21.00 -4.84 -13.31
C ALA A 22 21.36 -4.06 -12.03
N ALA A 23 22.01 -2.90 -12.18
CA ALA A 23 22.32 -2.00 -11.08
C ALA A 23 21.06 -1.40 -10.44
N GLU A 24 20.07 -1.01 -11.25
CA GLU A 24 18.78 -0.58 -10.73
C GLU A 24 18.09 -1.70 -9.96
N ALA A 25 18.01 -2.90 -10.53
CA ALA A 25 17.38 -4.04 -9.87
C ALA A 25 18.04 -4.37 -8.52
N ALA A 26 19.38 -4.36 -8.48
CA ALA A 26 20.13 -4.51 -7.23
C ALA A 26 19.79 -3.40 -6.22
N ALA A 27 19.65 -2.15 -6.67
CA ALA A 27 19.30 -1.02 -5.82
C ALA A 27 17.87 -1.09 -5.25
N VAL A 28 16.88 -1.60 -6.00
CA VAL A 28 15.53 -1.87 -5.48
C VAL A 28 15.60 -2.97 -4.43
N ARG A 29 16.31 -4.06 -4.71
CA ARG A 29 16.48 -5.19 -3.79
C ARG A 29 17.14 -4.78 -2.49
N GLN A 30 18.26 -4.07 -2.57
CA GLN A 30 18.95 -3.54 -1.39
C GLN A 30 18.04 -2.66 -0.54
N PHE A 31 17.17 -1.87 -1.16
CA PHE A 31 16.23 -1.02 -0.43
C PHE A 31 15.27 -1.84 0.42
N TRP A 32 14.50 -2.79 -0.13
CA TRP A 32 13.55 -3.57 0.68
C TRP A 32 14.25 -4.57 1.61
N LEU A 33 15.43 -5.07 1.26
CA LEU A 33 16.28 -5.86 2.16
C LEU A 33 16.70 -5.05 3.39
N SER A 34 17.07 -3.78 3.22
CA SER A 34 17.45 -2.89 4.34
C SER A 34 16.29 -2.62 5.30
N LEU A 35 15.05 -2.77 4.81
CA LEU A 35 13.83 -2.70 5.62
C LEU A 35 13.49 -4.03 6.31
N GLY A 36 14.18 -5.13 5.97
CA GLY A 36 13.92 -6.46 6.51
C GLY A 36 12.69 -7.13 5.90
N LEU A 37 12.33 -6.77 4.67
CA LEU A 37 11.14 -7.28 3.98
C LEU A 37 11.49 -8.49 3.09
N PRO A 38 10.51 -9.35 2.75
CA PRO A 38 10.73 -10.48 1.84
C PRO A 38 10.61 -10.12 0.34
N GLY A 39 10.17 -8.90 0.04
CA GLY A 39 9.93 -8.36 -1.31
C GLY A 39 8.99 -7.16 -1.25
N ILE A 40 8.52 -6.71 -2.42
CA ILE A 40 7.57 -5.60 -2.58
C ILE A 40 6.23 -6.13 -3.09
N ILE A 41 5.12 -5.54 -2.64
CA ILE A 41 3.84 -5.62 -3.34
C ILE A 41 3.53 -4.24 -3.89
N ASP A 42 3.26 -4.17 -5.18
CA ASP A 42 2.98 -2.93 -5.89
C ASP A 42 1.51 -2.88 -6.32
N VAL A 43 0.68 -2.19 -5.54
CA VAL A 43 -0.77 -2.23 -5.77
C VAL A 43 -1.20 -1.39 -6.98
N HIS A 44 -0.28 -0.64 -7.60
CA HIS A 44 -0.59 0.29 -8.67
C HIS A 44 0.42 0.20 -9.81
N THR A 45 0.24 -0.80 -10.67
CA THR A 45 0.97 -0.92 -11.93
C THR A 45 0.02 -1.05 -13.10
N HIS A 46 0.43 -0.58 -14.27
CA HIS A 46 -0.35 -0.54 -15.49
C HIS A 46 0.17 -1.56 -16.51
N PHE A 47 -0.64 -2.58 -16.76
CA PHE A 47 -0.52 -3.47 -17.91
C PHE A 47 -1.87 -3.48 -18.60
N MET A 48 -1.86 -3.43 -19.93
CA MET A 48 -3.07 -3.32 -20.76
C MET A 48 -2.75 -3.82 -22.17
N PRO A 49 -3.77 -4.15 -22.99
CA PRO A 49 -3.55 -4.60 -24.36
C PRO A 49 -2.63 -3.64 -25.12
N ARG A 50 -1.70 -4.17 -25.93
CA ARG A 50 -0.63 -3.37 -26.56
C ARG A 50 -1.13 -2.10 -27.26
N ARG A 51 -2.21 -2.21 -28.05
CA ARG A 51 -2.82 -1.07 -28.75
C ARG A 51 -3.35 0.03 -27.82
N VAL A 52 -3.78 -0.34 -26.61
CA VAL A 52 -4.22 0.62 -25.59
C VAL A 52 -3.00 1.27 -24.95
N MET A 53 -1.97 0.48 -24.61
CA MET A 53 -0.73 1.00 -24.03
C MET A 53 -0.04 1.98 -24.97
N ASP A 54 0.05 1.67 -26.27
CA ASP A 54 0.64 2.55 -27.28
C ASP A 54 -0.10 3.91 -27.36
N LYS A 55 -1.43 3.91 -27.21
CA LYS A 55 -2.23 5.14 -27.17
C LYS A 55 -2.02 5.93 -25.89
N VAL A 56 -1.89 5.25 -24.75
CA VAL A 56 -1.57 5.90 -23.47
C VAL A 56 -0.21 6.58 -23.56
N TRP A 57 0.79 5.88 -24.11
CA TRP A 57 2.12 6.44 -24.33
C TRP A 57 2.11 7.62 -25.30
N ALA A 58 1.39 7.51 -26.42
CA ALA A 58 1.21 8.63 -27.36
C ALA A 58 0.51 9.83 -26.71
N TYR A 59 -0.46 9.59 -25.82
CA TYR A 59 -1.08 10.65 -25.03
C TYR A 59 -0.04 11.36 -24.17
N PHE A 60 0.74 10.65 -23.35
CA PHE A 60 1.81 11.25 -22.53
C PHE A 60 2.83 12.04 -23.37
N ASP A 61 3.22 11.52 -24.54
CA ASP A 61 4.12 12.21 -25.48
C ASP A 61 3.52 13.54 -25.97
N SER A 62 2.21 13.59 -26.19
CA SER A 62 1.51 14.79 -26.67
C SER A 62 1.13 15.79 -25.57
N VAL A 63 1.00 15.34 -24.31
CA VAL A 63 0.40 16.12 -23.21
C VAL A 63 1.46 16.78 -22.32
N GLY A 64 2.72 16.35 -22.40
CA GLY A 64 3.84 17.04 -21.74
C GLY A 64 3.82 18.57 -21.96
N PRO A 65 3.64 19.06 -23.21
CA PRO A 65 3.49 20.50 -23.46
C PRO A 65 2.26 21.15 -22.79
N LEU A 66 1.15 20.43 -22.64
CA LEU A 66 -0.12 20.95 -22.08
C LEU A 66 -0.13 21.00 -20.54
N LEU A 67 0.64 20.14 -19.88
CA LEU A 67 0.88 20.19 -18.43
C LEU A 67 2.04 21.15 -18.06
N GLY A 68 2.60 21.86 -19.04
CA GLY A 68 3.72 22.77 -18.87
C GLY A 68 5.06 22.09 -18.57
N ARG A 69 5.15 20.76 -18.72
CA ARG A 69 6.37 19.97 -18.49
C ARG A 69 6.33 18.63 -19.21
N GLU A 70 7.46 18.22 -19.78
CA GLU A 70 7.58 16.89 -20.40
C GLU A 70 7.31 15.75 -19.40
N TRP A 71 6.66 14.69 -19.89
CA TRP A 71 6.44 13.46 -19.15
C TRP A 71 7.14 12.29 -19.87
N PRO A 72 8.47 12.16 -19.73
CA PRO A 72 9.18 11.04 -20.34
C PRO A 72 8.73 9.72 -19.69
N ILE A 73 8.63 8.65 -20.46
CA ILE A 73 8.29 7.32 -19.91
C ILE A 73 9.57 6.50 -19.83
N THR A 74 9.97 6.13 -18.61
CA THR A 74 11.24 5.43 -18.35
C THR A 74 11.22 3.98 -18.84
N TYR A 75 10.07 3.31 -18.73
CA TYR A 75 9.95 1.85 -18.93
C TYR A 75 9.22 1.48 -20.22
N ARG A 76 9.47 2.20 -21.32
CA ARG A 76 8.94 1.83 -22.64
C ARG A 76 9.59 0.54 -23.12
N ALA A 77 8.86 -0.56 -23.02
CA ALA A 77 9.28 -1.86 -23.50
C ALA A 77 8.08 -2.80 -23.66
N ASP A 78 8.34 -3.93 -24.32
CA ASP A 78 7.37 -5.00 -24.45
C ASP A 78 6.96 -5.55 -23.07
N GLU A 79 5.77 -6.14 -23.04
CA GLU A 79 5.10 -6.59 -21.82
C GLU A 79 5.96 -7.53 -20.98
N ASP A 80 6.49 -8.59 -21.59
CA ASP A 80 7.32 -9.58 -20.88
C ASP A 80 8.61 -8.98 -20.30
N VAL A 81 9.19 -7.99 -20.99
CA VAL A 81 10.37 -7.28 -20.50
C VAL A 81 10.00 -6.44 -19.28
N ARG A 82 8.83 -5.79 -19.32
CA ARG A 82 8.32 -5.01 -18.19
C ARG A 82 7.97 -5.89 -16.99
N VAL A 83 7.37 -7.06 -17.21
CA VAL A 83 7.12 -8.05 -16.15
C VAL A 83 8.45 -8.56 -15.56
N SER A 84 9.42 -8.90 -16.42
CA SER A 84 10.75 -9.33 -16.00
C SER A 84 11.47 -8.28 -15.14
N ALA A 85 11.23 -6.99 -15.40
CA ALA A 85 11.74 -5.90 -14.57
C ALA A 85 11.19 -5.97 -13.14
N LEU A 86 9.87 -6.12 -12.97
CA LEU A 86 9.24 -6.23 -11.65
C LEU A 86 9.76 -7.45 -10.87
N GLN A 87 9.93 -8.58 -11.55
CA GLN A 87 10.54 -9.78 -10.96
C GLN A 87 12.01 -9.55 -10.57
N ALA A 88 12.79 -8.90 -11.43
CA ALA A 88 14.16 -8.50 -11.15
C ALA A 88 14.24 -7.53 -9.96
N PHE A 89 13.25 -6.66 -9.77
CA PHE A 89 13.16 -5.75 -8.62
C PHE A 89 12.78 -6.46 -7.30
N GLY A 90 12.29 -7.70 -7.38
CA GLY A 90 11.80 -8.45 -6.22
C GLY A 90 10.38 -8.09 -5.82
N VAL A 91 9.58 -7.61 -6.78
CA VAL A 91 8.13 -7.49 -6.63
C VAL A 91 7.54 -8.89 -6.61
N ARG A 92 6.70 -9.17 -5.61
CA ARG A 92 6.09 -10.48 -5.33
C ARG A 92 4.64 -10.55 -5.78
N ALA A 93 3.96 -9.41 -5.78
CA ALA A 93 2.66 -9.26 -6.37
C ALA A 93 2.51 -7.84 -6.93
N TYR A 94 1.83 -7.70 -8.06
CA TYR A 94 1.54 -6.40 -8.67
C TYR A 94 0.17 -6.39 -9.34
N SER A 95 -0.37 -5.24 -9.72
CA SER A 95 -1.68 -5.14 -10.37
C SER A 95 -1.60 -4.84 -11.87
N SER A 96 -2.70 -5.02 -12.60
CA SER A 96 -2.79 -4.61 -14.01
C SER A 96 -3.92 -3.60 -14.15
N MET A 97 -3.66 -2.36 -13.74
CA MET A 97 -4.63 -1.27 -13.63
C MET A 97 -5.19 -0.86 -15.01
N ILE A 98 -6.09 -1.67 -15.54
CA ILE A 98 -6.89 -1.43 -16.74
C ILE A 98 -8.07 -0.51 -16.41
N TYR A 99 -8.38 0.42 -17.31
CA TYR A 99 -9.51 1.34 -17.11
C TYR A 99 -10.21 1.66 -18.44
N PRO A 100 -11.55 1.56 -18.48
CA PRO A 100 -12.35 1.98 -19.62
C PRO A 100 -12.53 3.50 -19.61
N HIS A 101 -12.54 4.11 -20.80
CA HIS A 101 -12.86 5.54 -20.99
C HIS A 101 -14.17 5.76 -21.74
N LYS A 102 -14.93 4.68 -22.00
CA LYS A 102 -16.20 4.70 -22.72
C LYS A 102 -16.97 3.39 -22.52
N PRO A 103 -18.28 3.36 -22.81
CA PRO A 103 -19.08 2.13 -22.79
C PRO A 103 -18.53 1.03 -23.70
N ASN A 104 -18.88 -0.22 -23.39
CA ASN A 104 -18.52 -1.46 -24.08
C ASN A 104 -17.01 -1.77 -24.09
N MET A 105 -16.23 -1.15 -23.21
CA MET A 105 -14.79 -1.39 -23.10
C MET A 105 -14.43 -2.24 -21.88
N ALA A 106 -15.20 -2.16 -20.79
CA ALA A 106 -14.87 -2.78 -19.51
C ALA A 106 -14.79 -4.30 -19.59
N GLU A 107 -15.81 -4.95 -20.17
CA GLU A 107 -15.87 -6.41 -20.26
C GLU A 107 -14.73 -6.98 -21.11
N TRP A 108 -14.42 -6.35 -22.25
CA TRP A 108 -13.27 -6.75 -23.08
C TRP A 108 -11.94 -6.62 -22.32
N LEU A 109 -11.75 -5.53 -21.58
CA LEU A 109 -10.56 -5.36 -20.74
C LEU A 109 -10.48 -6.42 -19.64
N ASN A 110 -11.61 -6.77 -19.03
CA ASN A 110 -11.68 -7.84 -18.02
C ASN A 110 -11.27 -9.19 -18.61
N GLY A 111 -11.73 -9.52 -19.82
CA GLY A 111 -11.29 -10.73 -20.54
C GLY A 111 -9.77 -10.75 -20.74
N TRP A 112 -9.19 -9.63 -21.19
CA TRP A 112 -7.73 -9.52 -21.32
C TRP A 112 -6.99 -9.67 -19.98
N ALA A 113 -7.52 -9.08 -18.89
CA ALA A 113 -6.87 -9.15 -17.59
C ALA A 113 -6.91 -10.54 -16.96
N VAL A 114 -7.96 -11.33 -17.24
CA VAL A 114 -8.01 -12.77 -16.90
C VAL A 114 -6.86 -13.50 -17.58
N ASP A 115 -6.70 -13.32 -18.90
CA ASP A 115 -5.63 -13.98 -19.66
C ASP A 115 -4.25 -13.53 -19.18
N PHE A 116 -4.07 -12.22 -18.91
CA PHE A 116 -2.80 -11.69 -18.41
C PHE A 116 -2.42 -12.29 -17.05
N ALA A 117 -3.35 -12.36 -16.09
CA ALA A 117 -3.10 -12.95 -14.79
C ALA A 117 -2.84 -14.47 -14.86
N ALA A 118 -3.43 -15.17 -15.84
CA ALA A 118 -3.16 -16.59 -16.06
C ALA A 118 -1.73 -16.86 -16.56
N HIS A 119 -1.16 -15.95 -17.36
CA HIS A 119 0.22 -16.07 -17.87
C HIS A 119 1.27 -15.48 -16.91
N HIS A 120 0.85 -14.59 -16.00
CA HIS A 120 1.73 -13.94 -15.02
C HIS A 120 1.19 -14.13 -13.59
N PRO A 121 1.55 -15.22 -12.89
CA PRO A 121 0.97 -15.56 -11.59
C PRO A 121 1.31 -14.56 -10.47
N ASP A 122 2.33 -13.72 -10.66
CA ASP A 122 2.66 -12.61 -9.75
C ASP A 122 1.69 -11.41 -9.94
N CYS A 123 0.88 -11.39 -11.02
CA CYS A 123 -0.14 -10.37 -11.22
C CYS A 123 -1.40 -10.71 -10.44
N LEU A 124 -1.87 -9.78 -9.62
CA LEU A 124 -3.19 -9.81 -9.03
C LEU A 124 -4.24 -9.73 -10.14
N HIS A 125 -5.17 -10.69 -10.16
CA HIS A 125 -6.27 -10.72 -11.10
C HIS A 125 -7.09 -9.43 -10.95
N THR A 126 -6.90 -8.51 -11.89
CA THR A 126 -7.52 -7.19 -11.89
C THR A 126 -8.77 -7.20 -12.77
N ALA A 127 -9.81 -6.49 -12.35
CA ALA A 127 -10.97 -6.20 -13.20
C ALA A 127 -11.33 -4.71 -13.12
N THR A 128 -12.24 -4.27 -13.97
CA THR A 128 -12.73 -2.90 -14.06
C THR A 128 -14.20 -2.89 -14.46
N PHE A 129 -14.81 -1.71 -14.39
CA PHE A 129 -16.20 -1.48 -14.77
C PHE A 129 -16.37 -0.06 -15.29
N TYR A 130 -17.44 0.15 -16.05
CA TYR A 130 -17.88 1.43 -16.57
C TYR A 130 -19.39 1.58 -16.32
N PRO A 131 -19.92 2.80 -16.12
CA PRO A 131 -21.37 2.99 -16.01
C PRO A 131 -22.09 2.63 -17.31
N GLU A 132 -22.68 1.44 -17.32
CA GLU A 132 -23.46 0.88 -18.42
C GLU A 132 -24.43 -0.19 -17.89
N PRO A 133 -25.52 -0.51 -18.62
CA PRO A 133 -26.57 -1.41 -18.12
C PRO A 133 -26.05 -2.78 -17.64
N ASP A 134 -25.07 -3.34 -18.34
CA ASP A 134 -24.55 -4.69 -18.08
C ASP A 134 -23.47 -4.73 -16.98
N ALA A 135 -23.13 -3.58 -16.37
CA ALA A 135 -22.02 -3.46 -15.43
C ALA A 135 -22.09 -4.42 -14.25
N ALA A 136 -23.28 -4.54 -13.64
CA ALA A 136 -23.49 -5.45 -12.52
C ALA A 136 -23.31 -6.93 -12.91
N SER A 137 -23.57 -7.29 -14.17
CA SER A 137 -23.47 -8.68 -14.65
C SER A 137 -22.00 -9.11 -14.79
N TYR A 138 -21.19 -8.32 -15.50
CA TYR A 138 -19.78 -8.68 -15.67
C TYR A 138 -18.96 -8.48 -14.38
N VAL A 139 -19.38 -7.59 -13.47
CA VAL A 139 -18.74 -7.49 -12.14
C VAL A 139 -19.02 -8.73 -11.30
N SER A 140 -20.26 -9.22 -11.26
CA SER A 140 -20.59 -10.50 -10.61
C SER A 140 -19.73 -11.64 -11.16
N THR A 141 -19.65 -11.73 -12.50
CA THR A 141 -18.82 -12.74 -13.19
C THR A 141 -17.34 -12.60 -12.83
N ALA A 142 -16.81 -11.38 -12.74
CA ALA A 142 -15.42 -11.14 -12.37
C ALA A 142 -15.12 -11.58 -10.92
N ILE A 143 -16.02 -11.28 -9.98
CA ILE A 143 -15.92 -11.74 -8.59
C ILE A 143 -15.92 -13.26 -8.52
N GLU A 144 -16.83 -13.93 -9.22
CA GLU A 144 -16.91 -15.41 -9.28
C GLU A 144 -15.66 -16.04 -9.88
N ARG A 145 -15.03 -15.38 -10.87
CA ARG A 145 -13.75 -15.78 -11.47
C ARG A 145 -12.54 -15.43 -10.61
N GLY A 146 -12.75 -14.87 -9.42
CA GLY A 146 -11.71 -14.66 -8.43
C GLY A 146 -10.89 -13.38 -8.63
N THR A 147 -11.49 -12.31 -9.16
CA THR A 147 -10.87 -10.97 -9.13
C THR A 147 -10.36 -10.65 -7.72
N ARG A 148 -9.14 -10.11 -7.65
CA ARG A 148 -8.46 -9.73 -6.41
C ARG A 148 -8.41 -8.23 -6.19
N VAL A 149 -8.56 -7.44 -7.25
CA VAL A 149 -8.59 -5.98 -7.19
C VAL A 149 -9.40 -5.42 -8.36
N PHE A 150 -10.16 -4.37 -8.11
CA PHE A 150 -10.83 -3.59 -9.15
C PHE A 150 -10.07 -2.29 -9.41
N LYS A 151 -10.11 -1.80 -10.65
CA LYS A 151 -9.65 -0.45 -11.02
C LYS A 151 -10.84 0.39 -11.47
N SER A 152 -10.96 1.59 -10.90
CA SER A 152 -11.87 2.64 -11.35
C SER A 152 -11.08 3.93 -11.61
N HIS A 153 -11.34 4.59 -12.73
CA HIS A 153 -10.66 5.83 -13.10
C HIS A 153 -11.69 6.88 -13.52
N ILE A 154 -12.30 7.54 -12.53
CA ILE A 154 -13.46 8.43 -12.78
C ILE A 154 -13.07 9.71 -13.54
N GLN A 155 -11.80 10.11 -13.47
CA GLN A 155 -11.28 11.24 -14.24
C GLN A 155 -11.20 10.93 -15.75
N VAL A 156 -10.47 9.88 -16.15
CA VAL A 156 -10.32 9.49 -17.56
C VAL A 156 -11.62 8.93 -18.14
N GLY A 157 -12.41 8.23 -17.32
CA GLY A 157 -13.73 7.74 -17.71
C GLY A 157 -14.81 8.82 -17.77
N ASP A 158 -14.54 10.02 -17.24
CA ASP A 158 -15.49 11.14 -17.10
C ASP A 158 -16.91 10.69 -16.68
N TYR A 159 -17.00 9.94 -15.58
CA TYR A 159 -18.26 9.47 -15.03
C TYR A 159 -18.38 9.71 -13.53
N SER A 160 -19.62 9.87 -13.07
CA SER A 160 -19.90 10.01 -11.64
C SER A 160 -19.74 8.66 -10.95
N PRO A 161 -19.01 8.56 -9.82
CA PRO A 161 -19.04 7.34 -9.01
C PRO A 161 -20.43 7.04 -8.43
N LEU A 162 -21.34 8.02 -8.47
CA LEU A 162 -22.73 7.91 -8.03
C LEU A 162 -23.70 7.65 -9.19
N ASP A 163 -23.20 7.29 -10.38
CA ASP A 163 -24.07 6.93 -11.49
C ASP A 163 -25.02 5.79 -11.06
N PRO A 164 -26.34 5.90 -11.30
CA PRO A 164 -27.30 4.89 -10.85
C PRO A 164 -26.98 3.47 -11.36
N SER A 165 -26.38 3.33 -12.54
CA SER A 165 -25.96 2.03 -13.09
C SER A 165 -24.87 1.34 -12.27
N LEU A 166 -24.10 2.10 -11.47
CA LEU A 166 -23.04 1.58 -10.61
C LEU A 166 -23.54 1.19 -9.21
N THR A 167 -24.79 1.51 -8.84
CA THR A 167 -25.32 1.20 -7.50
C THR A 167 -25.21 -0.30 -7.18
N GLY A 168 -25.61 -1.15 -8.12
CA GLY A 168 -25.50 -2.61 -7.98
C GLY A 168 -24.05 -3.11 -7.98
N VAL A 169 -23.18 -2.47 -8.77
CA VAL A 169 -21.74 -2.77 -8.81
C VAL A 169 -21.09 -2.50 -7.45
N TRP A 170 -21.34 -1.33 -6.87
CA TRP A 170 -20.78 -0.99 -5.56
C TRP A 170 -21.29 -1.88 -4.44
N ALA A 171 -22.57 -2.30 -4.48
CA ALA A 171 -23.12 -3.25 -3.54
C ALA A 171 -22.37 -4.60 -3.60
N GLN A 172 -22.21 -5.18 -4.80
CA GLN A 172 -21.48 -6.45 -4.99
C GLN A 172 -20.01 -6.36 -4.53
N ILE A 173 -19.34 -5.24 -4.79
CA ILE A 173 -17.95 -5.02 -4.37
C ILE A 173 -17.87 -4.89 -2.84
N ALA A 174 -18.79 -4.14 -2.22
CA ALA A 174 -18.84 -4.00 -0.77
C ALA A 174 -19.07 -5.36 -0.07
N ASP A 175 -19.96 -6.20 -0.62
CA ASP A 175 -20.27 -7.53 -0.09
C ASP A 175 -19.10 -8.52 -0.26
N SER A 176 -18.47 -8.53 -1.44
CA SER A 176 -17.32 -9.39 -1.74
C SER A 176 -16.03 -8.94 -1.05
N ARG A 177 -15.97 -7.68 -0.60
CA ARG A 177 -14.80 -7.03 0.01
C ARG A 177 -13.55 -7.01 -0.87
N VAL A 178 -13.71 -7.15 -2.18
CA VAL A 178 -12.62 -6.97 -3.13
C VAL A 178 -12.30 -5.47 -3.24
N PRO A 179 -11.05 -5.03 -3.05
CA PRO A 179 -10.72 -3.61 -3.03
C PRO A 179 -10.78 -2.98 -4.41
N VAL A 180 -11.10 -1.68 -4.45
CA VAL A 180 -11.06 -0.87 -5.66
C VAL A 180 -9.94 0.16 -5.55
N VAL A 181 -8.94 0.06 -6.41
CA VAL A 181 -8.00 1.17 -6.65
C VAL A 181 -8.71 2.21 -7.50
N ILE A 182 -9.01 3.36 -6.90
CA ILE A 182 -9.78 4.42 -7.53
C ILE A 182 -8.92 5.67 -7.76
N HIS A 183 -8.84 6.10 -9.02
CA HIS A 183 -8.28 7.40 -9.36
C HIS A 183 -9.39 8.44 -9.33
N CYS A 184 -9.46 9.19 -8.21
CA CYS A 184 -10.50 10.19 -7.95
C CYS A 184 -9.97 11.56 -7.47
N GLY A 185 -8.67 11.72 -7.24
CA GLY A 185 -8.10 13.04 -6.93
C GLY A 185 -8.17 13.97 -8.15
N SER A 186 -8.10 15.28 -7.93
CA SER A 186 -8.20 16.27 -9.01
C SER A 186 -6.86 16.60 -9.68
N GLY A 187 -5.78 15.90 -9.34
CA GLY A 187 -4.46 16.06 -9.95
C GLY A 187 -4.21 15.04 -11.07
N PRO A 188 -3.36 15.35 -12.07
CA PRO A 188 -2.70 16.64 -12.31
C PRO A 188 -3.63 17.71 -12.91
N ALA A 189 -4.82 17.33 -13.38
CA ALA A 189 -5.85 18.23 -13.89
C ALA A 189 -7.24 17.80 -13.39
N PRO A 190 -8.13 18.70 -12.96
CA PRO A 190 -9.42 18.31 -12.42
C PRO A 190 -10.32 17.68 -13.49
N GLY A 191 -11.05 16.63 -13.13
CA GLY A 191 -12.18 16.10 -13.90
C GLY A 191 -13.51 16.56 -13.33
N ARG A 192 -14.60 16.42 -14.09
CA ARG A 192 -15.95 16.85 -13.66
C ARG A 192 -16.44 16.16 -12.37
N PHE A 193 -15.97 14.94 -12.12
CA PHE A 193 -16.39 14.11 -10.99
C PHE A 193 -15.25 13.77 -10.02
N THR A 194 -14.07 14.40 -10.18
CA THR A 194 -12.96 14.22 -9.24
C THR A 194 -13.16 15.05 -7.97
N GLY A 195 -12.39 14.74 -6.94
CA GLY A 195 -12.42 15.38 -5.63
C GLY A 195 -12.98 14.47 -4.53
N PRO A 196 -12.87 14.91 -3.26
CA PRO A 196 -13.27 14.10 -2.12
C PRO A 196 -14.80 14.01 -1.95
N GLU A 197 -15.59 15.02 -2.33
CA GLU A 197 -17.04 15.03 -2.11
C GLU A 197 -17.79 13.87 -2.79
N PRO A 198 -17.58 13.54 -4.08
CA PRO A 198 -18.23 12.39 -4.72
C PRO A 198 -17.88 11.06 -4.03
N ILE A 199 -16.63 10.91 -3.58
CA ILE A 199 -16.18 9.71 -2.87
C ILE A 199 -16.76 9.64 -1.46
N ALA A 200 -16.84 10.76 -0.74
CA ALA A 200 -17.50 10.84 0.55
C ALA A 200 -18.99 10.48 0.43
N ALA A 201 -19.66 10.91 -0.64
CA ALA A 201 -21.04 10.55 -0.92
C ALA A 201 -21.20 9.05 -1.22
N LEU A 202 -20.28 8.46 -1.99
CA LEU A 202 -20.26 7.03 -2.26
C LEU A 202 -20.09 6.23 -0.97
N LEU A 203 -19.12 6.61 -0.13
CA LEU A 203 -18.84 5.95 1.15
C LEU A 203 -19.97 6.11 2.16
N ARG A 204 -20.77 7.18 2.11
CA ARG A 204 -22.00 7.28 2.91
C ARG A 204 -23.05 6.26 2.49
N GLN A 205 -23.13 5.92 1.20
CA GLN A 205 -24.05 4.90 0.70
C GLN A 205 -23.53 3.48 0.96
N PHE A 206 -22.21 3.28 0.86
CA PHE A 206 -21.54 1.99 1.07
C PHE A 206 -20.38 2.12 2.07
N PRO A 207 -20.66 2.22 3.39
CA PRO A 207 -19.62 2.47 4.40
C PRO A 207 -18.58 1.35 4.55
N SER A 208 -18.91 0.13 4.12
CA SER A 208 -18.00 -1.02 4.14
C SER A 208 -17.13 -1.13 2.89
N LEU A 209 -17.32 -0.27 1.88
CA LEU A 209 -16.65 -0.37 0.58
C LEU A 209 -15.12 -0.25 0.75
N PRO A 210 -14.34 -1.26 0.33
CA PRO A 210 -12.88 -1.19 0.39
C PRO A 210 -12.34 -0.38 -0.79
N LEU A 211 -11.85 0.84 -0.49
CA LEU A 211 -11.24 1.72 -1.48
C LEU A 211 -9.75 1.90 -1.20
N ILE A 212 -8.97 1.94 -2.27
CA ILE A 212 -7.58 2.41 -2.27
C ILE A 212 -7.56 3.67 -3.14
N VAL A 213 -7.51 4.83 -2.50
CA VAL A 213 -7.42 6.13 -3.18
C VAL A 213 -6.03 6.27 -3.78
N ALA A 214 -5.99 6.39 -5.10
CA ALA A 214 -4.73 6.50 -5.83
C ALA A 214 -3.99 7.81 -5.56
N HIS A 215 -2.66 7.78 -5.65
CA HIS A 215 -1.78 8.95 -5.60
C HIS A 215 -1.96 9.81 -4.34
N MET A 216 -2.25 9.17 -3.20
CA MET A 216 -2.60 9.84 -1.94
C MET A 216 -3.80 10.81 -2.04
N GLY A 217 -4.61 10.70 -3.10
CA GLY A 217 -5.72 11.60 -3.37
C GLY A 217 -5.29 12.99 -3.84
N THR A 218 -4.15 13.10 -4.52
CA THR A 218 -3.61 14.40 -4.97
C THR A 218 -4.62 15.24 -5.78
N PRO A 219 -4.70 16.57 -5.56
CA PRO A 219 -4.00 17.36 -4.54
C PRO A 219 -4.72 17.43 -3.17
N GLU A 220 -5.91 16.86 -3.02
CA GLU A 220 -6.75 16.96 -1.81
C GLU A 220 -6.31 16.03 -0.66
N PHE A 221 -5.00 15.95 -0.40
CA PHE A 221 -4.38 15.00 0.55
C PHE A 221 -5.07 14.98 1.92
N GLY A 222 -5.37 16.16 2.49
CA GLY A 222 -6.00 16.25 3.81
C GLY A 222 -7.39 15.61 3.85
N ALA A 223 -8.22 15.91 2.85
CA ALA A 223 -9.58 15.39 2.77
C ALA A 223 -9.61 13.88 2.54
N PHE A 224 -8.72 13.34 1.72
CA PHE A 224 -8.63 11.89 1.53
C PHE A 224 -8.01 11.17 2.75
N LEU A 225 -7.13 11.81 3.51
CA LEU A 225 -6.71 11.30 4.82
C LEU A 225 -7.87 11.31 5.83
N ASP A 226 -8.78 12.30 5.79
CA ASP A 226 -9.99 12.32 6.62
C ASP A 226 -10.91 11.14 6.30
N LEU A 227 -11.07 10.80 5.01
CA LEU A 227 -11.84 9.61 4.60
C LEU A 227 -11.18 8.32 5.09
N ALA A 228 -9.86 8.19 4.99
CA ALA A 228 -9.14 7.02 5.50
C ALA A 228 -9.18 6.92 7.03
N ASP A 229 -9.24 8.03 7.76
CA ASP A 229 -9.40 8.04 9.21
C ASP A 229 -10.84 7.64 9.61
N THR A 230 -11.83 8.13 8.88
CA THR A 230 -13.26 7.91 9.15
C THR A 230 -13.73 6.49 8.82
N TYR A 231 -13.30 5.95 7.67
CA TYR A 231 -13.77 4.67 7.17
C TYR A 231 -12.68 3.60 7.32
N GLU A 232 -13.03 2.48 7.97
CA GLU A 232 -12.09 1.39 8.27
C GLU A 232 -11.41 0.86 7.00
N ASN A 233 -12.18 0.67 5.93
CA ASN A 233 -11.73 0.00 4.72
C ASN A 233 -11.12 0.94 3.65
N VAL A 234 -11.02 2.24 3.93
CA VAL A 234 -10.40 3.21 3.03
C VAL A 234 -8.90 3.29 3.28
N ARG A 235 -8.13 3.12 2.21
CA ARG A 235 -6.66 3.16 2.16
C ARG A 235 -6.22 4.14 1.09
N LEU A 236 -4.94 4.51 1.09
CA LEU A 236 -4.34 5.32 0.03
C LEU A 236 -3.08 4.63 -0.49
N ASP A 237 -2.79 4.77 -1.77
CA ASP A 237 -1.50 4.35 -2.32
C ASP A 237 -0.54 5.55 -2.52
N THR A 238 0.76 5.28 -2.45
CA THR A 238 1.81 6.31 -2.60
C THR A 238 2.16 6.64 -4.05
N THR A 239 1.32 6.23 -5.01
CA THR A 239 1.64 6.26 -6.44
C THR A 239 2.07 7.64 -6.88
N MET A 240 3.32 7.75 -7.30
CA MET A 240 4.03 8.99 -7.61
C MET A 240 4.14 10.07 -6.52
N SER A 241 3.39 9.98 -5.41
CA SER A 241 3.47 10.94 -4.31
C SER A 241 4.88 10.96 -3.69
N PHE A 242 5.26 12.09 -3.09
CA PHE A 242 6.57 12.29 -2.43
C PHE A 242 7.80 12.23 -3.36
N THR A 243 7.60 12.07 -4.67
CA THR A 243 8.68 12.15 -5.66
C THR A 243 8.95 13.58 -6.05
N ASP A 244 10.21 13.90 -6.38
CA ASP A 244 10.58 15.26 -6.80
C ASP A 244 9.75 15.72 -8.01
N PHE A 245 9.29 14.78 -8.84
CA PHE A 245 8.40 15.06 -9.97
C PHE A 245 7.02 15.55 -9.50
N SER A 246 6.34 14.83 -8.61
CA SER A 246 5.01 15.25 -8.14
C SER A 246 5.07 16.47 -7.22
N GLU A 247 6.10 16.58 -6.40
CA GLU A 247 6.27 17.69 -5.44
C GLU A 247 6.46 19.06 -6.12
N GLN A 248 6.86 19.10 -7.40
CA GLN A 248 6.92 20.34 -8.17
C GLN A 248 5.54 20.94 -8.47
N GLY A 249 4.51 20.10 -8.63
CA GLY A 249 3.16 20.54 -8.98
C GLY A 249 2.18 20.52 -7.81
N ALA A 250 2.24 19.46 -7.00
CA ALA A 250 1.37 19.24 -5.86
C ALA A 250 2.17 18.66 -4.68
N PRO A 251 2.96 19.50 -3.96
CA PRO A 251 3.76 19.05 -2.83
C PRO A 251 2.87 18.53 -1.70
N PHE A 252 3.29 17.43 -1.07
CA PHE A 252 2.58 16.92 0.09
C PHE A 252 2.76 17.85 1.30
N PRO A 253 1.67 18.35 1.91
CA PRO A 253 1.76 19.32 3.00
C PRO A 253 2.54 18.78 4.20
N VAL A 254 3.49 19.58 4.71
CA VAL A 254 4.42 19.16 5.77
C VAL A 254 3.67 18.87 7.08
N GLU A 255 2.64 19.65 7.35
CA GLU A 255 1.74 19.54 8.50
C GLU A 255 0.92 18.25 8.52
N LEU A 256 0.71 17.59 7.37
CA LEU A 256 -0.01 16.32 7.28
C LEU A 256 0.89 15.10 7.50
N ARG A 257 2.22 15.27 7.56
CA ARG A 257 3.17 14.17 7.74
C ARG A 257 2.98 13.36 9.03
N PRO A 258 2.64 13.96 10.19
CA PRO A 258 2.29 13.18 11.38
C PRO A 258 1.09 12.26 11.15
N ARG A 259 0.03 12.75 10.49
CA ARG A 259 -1.15 11.95 10.14
C ARG A 259 -0.81 10.79 9.22
N LEU A 260 0.07 11.01 8.23
CA LEU A 260 0.57 9.96 7.36
C LEU A 260 1.27 8.83 8.15
N VAL A 261 2.03 9.18 9.19
CA VAL A 261 2.71 8.20 10.06
C VAL A 261 1.72 7.46 10.95
N ASP A 262 0.67 8.13 11.43
CA ASP A 262 -0.34 7.53 12.28
C ASP A 262 -1.27 6.59 11.50
N LEU A 263 -1.60 6.93 10.24
CA LEU A 263 -2.36 6.09 9.31
C LEU A 263 -1.46 5.12 8.52
N GLY A 264 -0.23 4.87 8.96
CA GLY A 264 0.78 4.16 8.16
C GLY A 264 0.39 2.75 7.73
N ASP A 265 -0.50 2.08 8.46
CA ASP A 265 -1.11 0.77 8.13
C ASP A 265 -2.18 0.85 7.02
N LYS A 266 -2.69 2.05 6.72
CA LYS A 266 -3.62 2.31 5.62
C LYS A 266 -2.94 2.87 4.37
N ILE A 267 -1.62 3.07 4.41
CA ILE A 267 -0.83 3.57 3.29
C ILE A 267 -0.14 2.40 2.59
N LEU A 268 -0.46 2.22 1.31
CA LEU A 268 0.03 1.15 0.46
C LEU A 268 1.08 1.66 -0.52
N PHE A 269 2.03 0.81 -0.87
CA PHE A 269 2.98 1.15 -1.93
C PHE A 269 2.35 0.91 -3.31
N GLY A 270 2.36 1.94 -4.14
CA GLY A 270 2.05 1.89 -5.57
C GLY A 270 3.09 2.71 -6.34
N SER A 271 3.43 2.29 -7.56
CA SER A 271 4.50 2.94 -8.33
C SER A 271 4.04 3.76 -9.54
N ASP A 272 2.93 3.41 -10.17
CA ASP A 272 2.49 3.87 -11.51
C ASP A 272 3.32 3.32 -12.67
N TYR A 273 4.14 2.30 -12.39
CA TYR A 273 4.90 1.60 -13.41
C TYR A 273 3.98 1.07 -14.51
N PRO A 274 4.32 1.19 -15.81
CA PRO A 274 5.60 1.63 -16.37
C PRO A 274 5.64 3.13 -16.73
N ASN A 275 4.57 3.89 -16.50
CA ASN A 275 4.38 5.23 -17.07
C ASN A 275 5.16 6.33 -16.33
N ILE A 276 6.04 5.95 -15.40
CA ILE A 276 6.77 6.89 -14.56
C ILE A 276 7.95 7.58 -15.27
N PRO A 277 8.18 8.87 -15.00
CA PRO A 277 9.29 9.66 -15.56
C PRO A 277 10.59 9.55 -14.75
N TYR A 278 10.70 8.53 -13.91
CA TYR A 278 11.87 8.28 -13.09
C TYR A 278 12.08 6.79 -12.83
N PRO A 279 13.28 6.38 -12.41
CA PRO A 279 13.56 5.01 -12.00
C PRO A 279 12.66 4.54 -10.85
N TYR A 280 12.19 3.30 -10.88
CA TYR A 280 11.32 2.64 -9.89
C TYR A 280 11.89 2.74 -8.48
N THR A 281 13.22 2.60 -8.36
CA THR A 281 13.97 2.80 -7.11
C THR A 281 13.65 4.13 -6.43
N ARG A 282 13.40 5.19 -7.20
CA ARG A 282 13.07 6.52 -6.68
C ARG A 282 11.72 6.49 -5.98
N GLY A 283 10.68 5.99 -6.64
CA GLY A 283 9.34 5.84 -6.05
C GLY A 283 9.38 5.01 -4.76
N ALA A 284 10.00 3.82 -4.84
CA ALA A 284 10.14 2.91 -3.70
C ALA A 284 10.83 3.56 -2.49
N ARG A 285 11.97 4.25 -2.71
CA ARG A 285 12.71 4.91 -1.64
C ARG A 285 11.94 6.06 -1.00
N ARG A 286 11.20 6.84 -1.79
CA ARG A 286 10.39 7.97 -1.29
C ARG A 286 9.23 7.48 -0.41
N ALA A 287 8.55 6.41 -0.82
CA ALA A 287 7.55 5.74 0.01
C ALA A 287 8.15 5.15 1.30
N GLY A 288 9.34 4.55 1.26
CA GLY A 288 10.00 4.02 2.47
C GLY A 288 10.47 5.08 3.47
N ALA A 289 10.83 6.28 2.99
CA ALA A 289 11.35 7.35 3.83
C ALA A 289 10.27 7.98 4.74
N THR A 290 8.99 7.93 4.35
CA THR A 290 7.87 8.49 5.13
C THR A 290 7.56 7.62 6.37
N GLY A 291 7.74 6.30 6.30
CA GLY A 291 7.55 5.37 7.44
C GLY A 291 8.71 5.32 8.46
N ALA A 292 9.91 5.80 8.10
CA ALA A 292 11.13 5.58 8.89
C ALA A 292 11.25 6.42 10.19
N ARG A 293 10.42 7.45 10.40
CA ARG A 293 10.57 8.38 11.54
C ARG A 293 10.10 7.83 12.89
N ARG A 294 9.30 6.75 12.94
CA ARG A 294 8.96 6.07 14.22
C ARG A 294 10.15 5.35 14.87
N ARG A 295 11.15 4.90 14.09
CA ARG A 295 12.34 4.21 14.62
C ARG A 295 13.21 5.11 15.51
N LEU A 296 13.37 6.39 15.16
CA LEU A 296 14.24 7.30 15.92
C LEU A 296 13.57 7.77 17.23
N ALA A 297 12.26 8.07 17.17
CA ALA A 297 11.48 8.46 18.33
C ALA A 297 11.28 7.30 19.34
N ALA A 298 10.96 6.10 18.86
CA ALA A 298 10.79 4.92 19.72
C ALA A 298 12.12 4.47 20.36
N ARG A 299 13.24 4.51 19.62
CA ARG A 299 14.57 4.22 20.19
C ARG A 299 15.01 5.26 21.22
N ARG A 300 14.67 6.54 21.03
CA ARG A 300 14.96 7.61 21.99
C ARG A 300 14.10 7.47 23.25
N ALA A 301 12.80 7.21 23.10
CA ALA A 301 11.87 6.95 24.20
C ALA A 301 12.22 5.67 24.99
N LEU A 302 12.67 4.60 24.32
CA LEU A 302 13.13 3.38 24.98
C LEU A 302 14.44 3.59 25.75
N ARG A 303 15.40 4.35 25.18
CA ARG A 303 16.65 4.73 25.87
C ARG A 303 16.39 5.61 27.10
N GLU A 304 15.46 6.56 27.01
CA GLU A 304 15.04 7.40 28.14
C GLU A 304 14.31 6.58 29.22
N ARG A 305 13.40 5.68 28.85
CA ARG A 305 12.73 4.78 29.81
C ARG A 305 13.73 3.82 30.46
N CYS A 306 14.67 3.23 29.74
CA CYS A 306 15.71 2.38 30.31
C CYS A 306 16.64 3.15 31.27
N ARG A 307 16.96 4.41 30.99
CA ARG A 307 17.73 5.27 31.92
C ARG A 307 16.95 5.56 33.20
N THR A 308 15.65 5.86 33.09
CA THR A 308 14.77 6.13 34.24
C THR A 308 14.51 4.87 35.09
N VAL A 309 14.42 3.69 34.47
CA VAL A 309 14.28 2.42 35.19
C VAL A 309 15.58 2.06 35.91
N ARG A 310 16.75 2.22 35.28
CA ARG A 310 18.05 1.97 35.92
C ARG A 310 18.32 2.92 37.09
N SER A 311 17.91 4.20 36.98
CA SER A 311 18.06 5.16 38.08
C SER A 311 17.11 4.86 39.25
N ARG A 312 15.87 4.44 38.97
CA ARG A 312 14.92 3.97 40.00
C ARG A 312 15.38 2.67 40.67
N GLN A 313 15.86 1.69 39.91
CA GLN A 313 16.37 0.43 40.48
C GLN A 313 17.60 0.65 41.35
N ARG A 314 18.52 1.56 40.97
CA ARG A 314 19.65 1.95 41.84
C ARG A 314 19.18 2.60 43.14
N ARG A 315 18.18 3.50 43.10
CA ARG A 315 17.60 4.13 44.30
C ARG A 315 16.87 3.15 45.22
N VAL A 316 16.19 2.14 44.66
CA VAL A 316 15.51 1.10 45.45
C VAL A 316 16.52 0.12 46.06
N ALA A 317 17.61 -0.20 45.36
CA ALA A 317 18.68 -1.05 45.86
C ALA A 317 19.45 -0.42 47.03
N THR A 318 19.75 0.89 46.98
CA THR A 318 20.33 1.61 48.12
C THR A 318 19.37 1.65 49.31
N ARG A 319 18.08 1.94 49.08
CA ARG A 319 17.07 1.95 50.16
C ARG A 319 16.89 0.58 50.83
N ARG A 320 16.92 -0.52 50.07
CA ARG A 320 16.83 -1.89 50.62
C ARG A 320 18.08 -2.29 51.41
N ARG A 321 19.27 -1.83 51.01
CA ARG A 321 20.50 -2.03 51.80
C ARG A 321 20.39 -1.32 53.15
N ASP A 322 19.99 -0.05 53.16
CA ASP A 322 19.82 0.72 54.40
C ASP A 322 18.75 0.09 55.32
N GLN A 323 17.62 -0.37 54.74
CA GLN A 323 16.57 -1.05 55.51
C GLN A 323 17.03 -2.39 56.10
N SER A 324 17.83 -3.19 55.37
CA SER A 324 18.32 -4.48 55.87
C SER A 324 19.33 -4.33 57.01
N VAL A 325 20.10 -3.23 57.02
CA VAL A 325 21.01 -2.89 58.12
C VAL A 325 20.23 -2.47 59.36
N CYS A 326 19.13 -1.73 59.21
CA CYS A 326 18.23 -1.37 60.31
C CYS A 326 17.44 -2.58 60.85
N ASP A 327 16.96 -3.47 59.99
CA ASP A 327 16.15 -4.63 60.38
C ASP A 327 16.97 -5.77 61.01
N ALA A 328 18.28 -5.84 60.74
CA ALA A 328 19.22 -6.74 61.42
C ALA A 328 19.56 -6.24 62.84
N ALA A 329 19.45 -4.94 63.11
CA ALA A 329 19.69 -4.37 64.44
C ALA A 329 18.48 -4.50 65.40
N MET A 330 17.27 -4.76 64.89
CA MET A 330 16.02 -4.81 65.68
C MET A 330 15.52 -6.23 66.03
N ARG A 331 16.18 -7.30 65.53
CA ARG A 331 15.78 -8.70 65.78
C ARG A 331 16.68 -9.46 66.75
N ALA A 332 17.11 -8.78 67.80
CA ALA A 332 17.71 -9.40 68.98
C ALA A 332 17.08 -8.81 70.24
N ARG A 333 15.87 -9.29 70.62
CA ARG A 333 15.31 -9.30 71.99
C ARG A 333 13.91 -9.95 72.03
N THR A 334 13.85 -11.16 72.60
CA THR A 334 12.84 -11.74 73.55
C THR A 334 11.33 -11.64 73.21
N SER A 335 10.62 -12.72 72.87
CA SER A 335 10.11 -13.88 73.68
C SER A 335 8.86 -13.60 74.54
N GLY A 336 7.73 -14.30 74.28
CA GLY A 336 6.67 -14.51 75.29
C GLY A 336 5.22 -14.73 74.82
N ARG A 337 4.78 -16.01 74.86
CA ARG A 337 3.48 -16.57 75.33
C ARG A 337 2.09 -16.24 74.70
N ARG A 338 1.46 -17.35 74.25
CA ARG A 338 0.08 -17.90 74.43
C ARG A 338 -1.21 -17.24 73.86
N SER A 339 -1.90 -18.09 73.08
CA SER A 339 -3.34 -18.48 73.05
C SER A 339 -4.44 -17.57 72.48
N GLY A 340 -5.21 -18.16 71.54
CA GLY A 340 -6.68 -18.05 71.46
C GLY A 340 -7.25 -17.26 70.28
N GLY A 341 -8.30 -17.79 69.65
CA GLY A 341 -9.34 -16.97 69.02
C GLY A 341 -9.55 -17.14 67.51
N THR A 342 -10.77 -17.54 67.17
CA THR A 342 -11.32 -17.85 65.85
C THR A 342 -12.01 -16.62 65.22
N VAL A 343 -12.27 -16.67 63.90
CA VAL A 343 -13.39 -16.04 63.14
C VAL A 343 -13.14 -14.74 62.33
N LEU A 344 -13.48 -14.85 61.03
CA LEU A 344 -13.94 -13.90 59.99
C LEU A 344 -13.04 -12.81 59.38
N GLY A 345 -12.92 -12.89 58.04
CA GLY A 345 -13.32 -11.78 57.18
C GLY A 345 -12.26 -11.20 56.24
N GLY A 346 -12.56 -11.15 54.95
CA GLY A 346 -12.10 -10.05 54.09
C GLY A 346 -11.39 -10.44 52.79
N CYS A 347 -12.16 -10.47 51.70
CA CYS A 347 -11.70 -10.44 50.31
C CYS A 347 -10.61 -9.40 50.03
N ARG A 348 -9.64 -9.73 49.16
CA ARG A 348 -9.24 -8.88 48.03
C ARG A 348 -8.44 -9.67 46.98
N ARG A 349 -8.93 -9.59 45.75
CA ARG A 349 -8.30 -10.03 44.50
C ARG A 349 -6.99 -9.27 44.26
N SER A 350 -5.96 -9.98 43.81
CA SER A 350 -4.89 -9.41 42.98
C SER A 350 -4.45 -10.45 41.95
N GLY A 351 -5.13 -10.50 40.81
CA GLY A 351 -4.57 -11.06 39.59
C GLY A 351 -3.74 -9.96 38.92
N SER A 352 -2.44 -10.18 38.76
CA SER A 352 -1.57 -9.30 37.97
C SER A 352 -1.13 -10.00 36.69
N ALA A 353 -1.47 -9.34 35.59
CA ALA A 353 -1.15 -9.55 34.18
C ALA A 353 0.13 -10.34 33.83
N SER A 354 -0.11 -11.46 33.14
CA SER A 354 0.42 -11.84 31.82
C SER A 354 1.78 -11.30 31.35
N SER A 355 2.71 -12.25 31.23
CA SER A 355 3.62 -12.49 30.09
C SER A 355 3.94 -11.31 29.17
N SER A 356 5.19 -10.84 29.22
CA SER A 356 5.80 -10.01 28.17
C SER A 356 7.07 -10.69 27.66
N VAL A 357 6.87 -11.70 26.82
CA VAL A 357 7.86 -12.17 25.84
C VAL A 357 7.09 -12.28 24.53
N SER A 358 7.67 -11.74 23.46
CA SER A 358 7.17 -11.75 22.07
C SER A 358 6.21 -10.63 21.66
N VAL A 359 6.71 -9.40 21.44
CA VAL A 359 6.25 -8.54 20.31
C VAL A 359 7.41 -7.64 19.88
N ALA A 360 8.26 -8.15 18.99
CA ALA A 360 9.27 -7.40 18.26
C ALA A 360 8.85 -7.12 16.79
N ALA A 361 7.55 -7.15 16.48
CA ALA A 361 7.04 -7.16 15.11
C ALA A 361 5.93 -6.12 14.88
N VAL A 362 6.27 -4.83 14.81
CA VAL A 362 5.35 -3.79 14.25
C VAL A 362 6.17 -2.65 13.60
N THR A 363 7.10 -2.94 12.69
CA THR A 363 7.77 -1.88 11.90
C THR A 363 7.97 -2.29 10.44
N ALA A 364 6.99 -3.01 9.89
CA ALA A 364 6.88 -3.37 8.47
C ALA A 364 5.61 -2.78 7.80
N ALA A 365 4.88 -1.87 8.47
CA ALA A 365 3.51 -1.50 8.10
C ALA A 365 3.34 -0.54 6.91
N THR A 366 4.39 -0.03 6.25
CA THR A 366 4.22 0.80 5.03
C THR A 366 4.73 0.11 3.77
N ALA A 367 5.27 -1.10 3.90
CA ALA A 367 5.67 -1.94 2.76
C ALA A 367 5.18 -3.40 2.91
N ALA A 368 4.54 -3.74 4.02
CA ALA A 368 3.88 -5.03 4.27
C ALA A 368 2.45 -4.88 4.81
N SER A 369 1.78 -3.74 4.61
CA SER A 369 0.37 -3.64 5.00
C SER A 369 -0.53 -4.22 3.91
N ASN A 370 -1.17 -5.33 4.25
CA ASN A 370 -2.34 -5.94 3.59
C ASN A 370 -2.13 -6.72 2.29
N ALA A 371 -1.09 -7.54 2.18
CA ALA A 371 -1.08 -8.67 1.23
C ALA A 371 -1.10 -10.06 1.89
N SER A 372 -0.98 -10.14 3.22
CA SER A 372 -1.04 -11.41 3.93
C SER A 372 -2.46 -11.91 4.24
N GLU A 373 -3.51 -11.09 4.05
CA GLU A 373 -4.90 -11.58 4.02
C GLU A 373 -5.31 -12.04 2.61
N PHE A 374 -4.73 -11.47 1.54
CA PHE A 374 -5.07 -11.85 0.15
C PHE A 374 -4.56 -13.24 -0.27
N ALA A 375 -3.61 -13.81 0.48
CA ALA A 375 -3.00 -15.10 0.17
C ALA A 375 -3.40 -16.23 1.12
N ALA A 376 -4.14 -15.96 2.21
CA ALA A 376 -4.34 -16.94 3.28
C ALA A 376 -5.75 -17.53 3.39
N ASP A 377 -6.80 -16.89 2.86
CA ASP A 377 -8.15 -17.45 2.92
C ASP A 377 -8.58 -18.07 1.59
N GLY A 378 -8.37 -19.37 1.51
CA GLY A 378 -8.93 -20.22 0.48
C GLY A 378 -10.46 -20.06 0.39
N CYS A 379 -10.90 -19.69 -0.81
CA CYS A 379 -12.21 -19.94 -1.41
C CYS A 379 -13.29 -20.46 -0.43
N ARG A 380 -14.09 -19.55 0.12
CA ARG A 380 -15.47 -19.86 0.52
C ARG A 380 -16.41 -18.98 -0.27
N ILE A 381 -16.88 -19.52 -1.39
CA ILE A 381 -18.05 -19.02 -2.11
C ILE A 381 -19.22 -19.01 -1.11
N PRO A 382 -19.89 -17.86 -0.87
CA PRO A 382 -21.14 -17.83 -0.11
C PRO A 382 -22.19 -18.69 -0.83
N LEU A 383 -22.91 -19.51 -0.07
CA LEU A 383 -23.91 -20.49 -0.55
C LEU A 383 -25.17 -19.86 -1.18
N THR A 384 -25.17 -18.56 -1.49
CA THR A 384 -26.34 -17.79 -1.92
C THR A 384 -26.38 -17.42 -3.42
N LEU A 385 -25.41 -17.86 -4.23
CA LEU A 385 -25.40 -17.64 -5.70
C LEU A 385 -25.64 -18.92 -6.53
N ARG A 386 -26.39 -19.88 -5.97
CA ARG A 386 -27.05 -20.92 -6.78
C ARG A 386 -28.53 -20.57 -6.82
N THR A 387 -29.10 -20.50 -8.02
CA THR A 387 -30.45 -20.02 -8.38
C THR A 387 -30.60 -18.51 -8.33
N TYR A 388 -30.42 -17.84 -9.47
CA TYR A 388 -31.49 -17.33 -10.33
C TYR A 388 -30.98 -17.19 -11.77
#